data_AF-A0A951CDF5-F1
#
_entry.id   AF-A0A951CDF5-F1
#
_cell.length_a   1.000
_cell.length_b   1.000
_cell.length_c   1.000
_cell.angle_alpha   90.00
_cell.angle_beta   90.00
_cell.angle_gamma   90.00
#
_symmetry.space_group_name_H-M   'P 1'
#
loop_
_entity.id
_entity.type
_entity.pdbx_description
1 polymer ?
#
loop_
_entity_poly.entity_id
_entity_poly.type
_entity_poly.pdbx_seq_one_letter_code
_entity_poly.pdbx_strand_id
1 'polypeptide(L)'
;MKTKAHMVQYTIRSVPVEVDTVLRRKAAQRKQSLNQVILDELTASTVGAKRKADFSDLVGQWMPDPGFDEVVAAQRRIDPRKWK
;
A
#
# COMPACT_ATOMS: atom_id res chain seq x y z
N MET A 1 -3.31 4.87 -27.50
CA MET A 1 -2.23 3.86 -27.58
C MET A 1 -1.81 3.52 -26.15
N LYS A 2 -2.00 2.27 -25.69
CA LYS A 2 -1.55 1.87 -24.35
C LYS A 2 -0.03 1.75 -24.39
N THR A 3 0.69 2.66 -23.73
CA THR A 3 2.15 2.58 -23.58
C THR A 3 2.46 1.24 -22.91
N LYS A 4 3.12 0.31 -23.63
CA LYS A 4 3.64 -0.92 -23.02
C LYS A 4 4.64 -0.49 -21.95
N ALA A 5 4.38 -0.83 -20.70
CA ALA A 5 5.36 -0.64 -19.64
C ALA A 5 6.58 -1.49 -20.00
N HIS A 6 7.71 -0.84 -20.26
CA HIS A 6 8.98 -1.53 -20.47
C HIS A 6 9.41 -2.13 -19.13
N MET A 7 9.17 -3.42 -18.91
CA MET A 7 9.72 -4.12 -17.75
C MET A 7 11.22 -4.29 -17.96
N VAL A 8 12.00 -3.67 -17.08
CA VAL A 8 13.45 -3.86 -17.02
C VAL A 8 13.74 -4.88 -15.93
N GLN A 9 14.50 -5.92 -16.26
CA GLN A 9 14.93 -6.94 -15.32
C GLN A 9 16.38 -6.71 -14.93
N TYR A 10 16.64 -6.73 -13.63
CA TYR A 10 17.99 -6.62 -13.07
C TYR A 10 18.37 -7.89 -12.32
N THR A 11 19.60 -8.33 -12.51
CA THR A 11 20.22 -9.38 -11.70
C THR A 11 21.22 -8.76 -10.74
N ILE A 12 20.91 -8.77 -9.45
CA ILE A 12 21.80 -8.29 -8.40
C ILE A 12 22.71 -9.45 -7.99
N ARG A 13 24.02 -9.30 -8.19
CA ARG A 13 25.03 -10.31 -7.85
C ARG A 13 25.73 -9.96 -6.55
N SER A 14 26.24 -10.99 -5.87
CA SER A 14 27.05 -10.84 -4.65
C SER A 14 26.34 -10.10 -3.50
N VAL A 15 25.06 -10.42 -3.27
CA VAL A 15 24.30 -9.88 -2.13
C VAL A 15 24.93 -10.42 -0.83
N PRO A 16 25.36 -9.56 0.11
CA PRO A 16 25.88 -10.01 1.40
C PRO A 16 24.85 -10.84 2.17
N VAL A 17 25.30 -11.88 2.87
CA VAL A 17 24.42 -12.81 3.62
C VAL A 17 23.58 -12.07 4.67
N GLU A 18 24.17 -11.07 5.32
CA GLU A 18 23.49 -10.22 6.29
C GLU A 18 22.29 -9.49 5.67
N VAL A 19 22.44 -8.98 4.44
CA VAL A 19 21.40 -8.27 3.71
C VAL A 19 20.27 -9.22 3.31
N ASP A 20 20.60 -10.40 2.76
CA ASP A 20 19.59 -11.42 2.40
C ASP A 20 18.78 -11.86 3.63
N THR A 21 19.44 -12.08 4.77
CA THR A 21 18.78 -12.48 6.01
C THR A 21 17.77 -11.44 6.48
N VAL A 22 18.15 -10.15 6.48
CA VAL A 22 17.27 -9.06 6.88
C VAL A 22 16.08 -8.90 5.91
N LEU A 23 16.33 -9.00 4.59
CA LEU A 23 15.29 -8.90 3.57
C LEU A 23 14.27 -10.05 3.66
N ARG A 24 14.73 -11.29 3.88
CA ARG A 24 13.84 -12.44 4.09
C ARG A 24 12.99 -12.31 5.34
N ARG A 25 13.58 -11.82 6.44
CA ARG A 25 12.82 -11.55 7.67
C ARG A 25 11.73 -10.50 7.42
N LYS A 26 12.04 -9.42 6.72
CA LYS A 26 11.05 -8.40 6.33
C LYS A 26 9.95 -8.98 5.44
N ALA A 27 10.30 -9.82 4.47
CA ALA A 27 9.33 -10.48 3.60
C ALA A 27 8.35 -11.38 4.37
N ALA A 28 8.86 -12.16 5.34
CA ALA A 28 8.02 -12.98 6.21
C ALA A 28 7.07 -12.13 7.06
N GLN A 29 7.58 -11.06 7.67
CA GLN A 29 6.78 -10.14 8.50
C GLN A 29 5.66 -9.46 7.71
N ARG A 30 5.96 -9.02 6.48
CA ARG A 30 4.99 -8.33 5.61
C ARG A 30 4.11 -9.28 4.79
N LYS A 31 4.34 -10.60 4.87
CA LYS A 31 3.69 -11.62 4.03
C LYS A 31 3.79 -11.32 2.52
N GLN A 32 4.91 -10.74 2.11
CA GLN A 32 5.19 -10.34 0.74
C GLN A 32 6.26 -11.26 0.11
N SER A 33 6.30 -11.31 -1.23
CA SER A 33 7.40 -11.98 -1.91
C SER A 33 8.71 -11.24 -1.66
N LEU A 34 9.82 -11.98 -1.61
CA LEU A 34 11.15 -11.37 -1.44
C LEU A 34 11.44 -10.34 -2.55
N ASN A 35 11.04 -10.64 -3.79
CA ASN A 35 11.20 -9.71 -4.91
C ASN A 35 10.43 -8.39 -4.68
N GLN A 36 9.21 -8.45 -4.16
CA GLN A 36 8.42 -7.25 -3.86
C GLN A 36 9.10 -6.39 -2.79
N VAL A 37 9.62 -7.01 -1.73
CA VAL A 37 10.35 -6.29 -0.68
C VAL A 37 11.62 -5.65 -1.22
N ILE A 38 12.38 -6.34 -2.07
CA ILE A 38 13.58 -5.78 -2.71
C ILE A 38 13.20 -4.54 -3.53
N LEU A 39 12.15 -4.63 -4.35
CA LEU A 39 11.67 -3.50 -5.15
C LEU A 39 11.20 -2.34 -4.28
N ASP A 40 10.49 -2.61 -3.18
CA ASP A 40 10.01 -1.59 -2.26
C ASP A 40 11.17 -0.84 -1.59
N GLU A 41 12.21 -1.55 -1.14
CA GLU A 41 13.39 -0.96 -0.49
C GLU A 41 14.27 -0.20 -1.51
N LEU A 42 14.42 -0.72 -2.74
CA LEU A 42 15.10 -0.01 -3.83
C LEU A 42 14.33 1.26 -4.24
N THR A 43 13.01 1.20 -4.32
CA THR A 43 12.17 2.35 -4.64
C THR A 43 12.25 3.39 -3.53
N ALA A 44 12.18 2.96 -2.26
CA ALA A 44 12.26 3.84 -1.11
C ALA A 44 13.61 4.56 -1.00
N SER A 45 14.71 3.90 -1.38
CA SER A 45 16.06 4.49 -1.35
C SER A 45 16.37 5.39 -2.54
N THR A 46 15.78 5.12 -3.72
CA THR A 46 16.07 5.88 -4.95
C THR A 46 15.10 7.04 -5.20
N VAL A 47 13.80 6.80 -5.02
CA VAL A 47 12.72 7.77 -5.30
C VAL A 47 12.18 8.39 -4.01
N GLY A 48 12.60 7.88 -2.85
CA GLY A 48 12.01 8.19 -1.54
C GLY A 48 10.87 7.23 -1.19
N ALA A 49 10.56 7.10 0.10
CA ALA A 49 9.45 6.27 0.56
C ALA A 49 8.14 6.67 -0.16
N LYS A 50 7.35 5.69 -0.63
CA LYS A 50 6.03 5.94 -1.21
C LYS A 50 5.25 6.84 -0.25
N ARG A 51 4.94 8.07 -0.71
CA ARG A 51 4.23 9.08 0.09
C ARG A 51 2.81 8.64 0.48
N LYS A 52 2.30 7.56 -0.11
CA LYS A 52 1.02 6.93 0.20
C LYS A 52 1.24 5.54 0.77
N ALA A 53 0.78 5.33 2.00
CA ALA A 53 0.65 4.01 2.57
C ALA A 53 -0.42 3.21 1.80
N ASP A 54 -0.13 1.94 1.55
CA ASP A 54 -1.09 1.02 0.97
C ASP A 54 -2.00 0.49 2.08
N PHE A 55 -3.30 0.75 1.97
CA PHE A 55 -4.32 0.31 2.92
C PHE A 55 -5.26 -0.73 2.30
N SER A 56 -4.85 -1.38 1.20
CA SER A 56 -5.67 -2.40 0.53
C SER A 56 -6.08 -3.52 1.49
N ASP A 57 -5.24 -3.85 2.46
CA ASP A 57 -5.51 -4.87 3.49
C ASP A 57 -6.61 -4.47 4.49
N LEU A 58 -6.96 -3.18 4.59
CA LEU A 58 -8.05 -2.69 5.44
C LEU A 58 -9.40 -2.67 4.72
N VAL A 59 -9.41 -2.84 3.39
CA VAL A 59 -10.65 -2.81 2.60
C VAL A 59 -11.47 -4.06 2.92
N GLY A 60 -12.70 -3.85 3.41
CA GLY A 60 -13.61 -4.94 3.78
C GLY A 60 -13.38 -5.53 5.17
N GLN A 61 -12.37 -5.08 5.92
CA GLN A 61 -12.15 -5.41 7.33
C GLN A 61 -12.98 -4.51 8.27
N TRP A 62 -13.93 -3.75 7.73
CA TRP A 62 -14.74 -2.83 8.52
C TRP A 62 -15.67 -3.60 9.45
N MET A 63 -15.59 -3.30 10.75
CA MET A 63 -16.52 -3.81 11.73
C MET A 63 -17.83 -3.01 11.61
N PRO A 64 -19.00 -3.67 11.52
CA PRO A 64 -20.28 -2.97 11.51
C PRO A 64 -20.44 -2.12 12.78
N ASP A 65 -20.70 -0.84 12.61
CA ASP A 65 -20.92 0.12 13.70
C ASP A 65 -22.26 0.85 13.45
N PRO A 66 -23.32 0.49 14.20
CA PRO A 66 -24.62 1.15 14.08
C PRO A 66 -24.57 2.65 14.33
N GLY A 67 -23.67 3.12 15.21
CA GLY A 67 -23.52 4.55 15.48
C GLY A 67 -22.95 5.32 14.29
N PHE A 68 -22.01 4.70 13.56
CA PHE A 68 -21.51 5.25 12.31
C PHE A 68 -22.62 5.33 11.25
N ASP A 69 -23.45 4.30 11.12
CA ASP A 69 -24.56 4.27 10.16
C ASP A 69 -25.58 5.39 10.43
N GLU A 70 -25.92 5.64 11.70
CA GLU A 70 -26.80 6.75 12.10
C GLU A 70 -26.21 8.12 11.72
N VAL A 71 -24.91 8.33 11.96
CA VAL A 71 -24.22 9.58 11.62
C VAL A 71 -24.16 9.79 10.10
N VAL A 72 -23.88 8.74 9.33
CA VAL A 72 -23.88 8.81 7.86
C VAL A 72 -25.28 9.11 7.32
N ALA A 73 -26.32 8.49 7.89
CA ALA A 73 -27.71 8.77 7.53
C ALA A 73 -28.07 10.25 7.81
N ALA A 74 -27.63 10.79 8.95
CA ALA A 74 -27.85 12.19 9.29
C ALA A 74 -27.13 13.15 8.33
N GLN A 75 -25.90 12.83 7.88
CA GLN A 75 -25.15 13.65 6.92
C GLN A 75 -25.82 13.72 5.53
N ARG A 76 -26.54 12.67 5.12
CA ARG A 76 -27.26 12.66 3.82
C ARG A 76 -28.49 13.55 3.79
N ARG A 77 -28.91 14.11 4.93
CA ARG A 77 -30.01 15.07 5.01
C ARG A 77 -29.54 16.44 4.54
N ILE A 78 -29.70 16.72 3.25
CA ILE A 78 -29.42 18.02 2.66
C ILE A 78 -30.41 19.05 3.24
N ASP A 79 -29.88 20.14 3.81
CA ASP A 79 -30.67 21.33 4.15
C ASP A 79 -30.78 22.23 2.91
N PRO A 80 -31.98 22.37 2.29
CA PRO A 80 -32.15 23.16 1.08
C PRO A 80 -31.80 24.64 1.25
N ARG A 81 -31.81 25.16 2.48
CA ARG A 81 -31.46 26.55 2.78
C ARG A 81 -29.94 26.78 2.82
N LYS A 82 -29.16 25.73 3.10
CA LYS A 82 -27.68 25.75 3.09
C LYS A 82 -27.07 25.29 1.77
N TRP A 83 -27.90 24.80 0.85
CA TRP A 83 -27.50 24.29 -0.46
C TRP A 83 -27.67 25.33 -1.60
N LYS A 84 -28.03 26.56 -1.26
CA LYS A 84 -28.07 27.68 -2.21
C LYS A 84 -26.72 28.37 -2.34
#